data_AF-A0A963X4S0-F1
#
_entry.id   AF-A0A963X4S0-F1
#
_cell.length_a   1.000
_cell.length_b   1.000
_cell.length_c   1.000
_cell.angle_alpha   90.00
_cell.angle_beta   90.00
_cell.angle_gamma   90.00
#
_symmetry.space_group_name_H-M   'P 1'
#
loop_
_entity.id
_entity.type
_entity.pdbx_description
1 polymer ?
#
loop_
_entity_poly.entity_id
_entity_poly.type
_entity_poly.pdbx_seq_one_letter_code
_entity_poly.pdbx_strand_id
1 'polypeptide(L)'
;MTVSRDIRGPGRKGPAWIPKTAWFPKTGAAWTEVFVAGLVYAVTAQLSHALALPPGTVAPVWLPSGLMLAWGLIRGAWIWPGVFLGALLGNTWVYADLSSAQAMVNTGVAGLMNATGDALCLLAGVVAVGRAPAERPFSTPGYVLAFVLGG
;
A
#
# COMPACT_ATOMS: atom_id res chain seq x y z
N MET A 1 -2.17 -44.13 -23.64
CA MET A 1 -0.92 -43.60 -23.05
C MET A 1 -1.31 -42.37 -22.24
N THR A 2 -1.69 -42.59 -20.98
CA THR A 2 -2.25 -41.55 -20.10
C THR A 2 -1.08 -40.85 -19.41
N VAL A 3 -0.74 -39.66 -19.88
CA VAL A 3 0.27 -38.82 -19.22
C VAL A 3 -0.38 -38.21 -17.98
N SER A 4 -0.31 -38.95 -16.88
CA SER A 4 -0.42 -38.41 -15.53
C SER A 4 0.78 -37.47 -15.33
N ARG A 5 0.60 -36.20 -15.68
CA ARG A 5 1.47 -35.13 -15.18
C ARG A 5 0.95 -34.78 -13.81
N ASP A 6 1.63 -35.35 -12.83
CA ASP A 6 1.57 -34.93 -11.43
C ASP A 6 1.75 -33.42 -11.36
N ILE A 7 0.65 -32.68 -11.15
CA ILE A 7 0.63 -31.22 -10.93
C ILE A 7 0.98 -30.91 -9.46
N ARG A 8 1.44 -31.90 -8.68
CA ARG A 8 2.00 -31.64 -7.36
C ARG A 8 3.47 -31.33 -7.50
N GLY A 9 3.75 -30.05 -7.69
CA GLY A 9 5.05 -29.49 -7.33
C GLY A 9 5.42 -29.89 -5.89
N PRO A 10 6.72 -30.00 -5.57
CA PRO A 10 7.18 -30.52 -4.29
C PRO A 10 6.50 -29.78 -3.14
N GLY A 11 5.99 -30.53 -2.17
CA GLY A 11 5.25 -30.03 -1.01
C GLY A 11 5.97 -28.86 -0.35
N ARG A 12 5.52 -27.64 -0.66
CA ARG A 12 6.05 -26.41 -0.10
C ARG A 12 4.96 -25.80 0.75
N LYS A 13 5.19 -25.81 2.06
CA LYS A 13 4.35 -25.18 3.07
C LYS A 13 4.08 -23.73 2.64
N GLY A 14 2.85 -23.27 2.84
CA GLY A 14 2.45 -21.86 2.72
C GLY A 14 3.39 -20.92 3.51
N PRO A 15 3.27 -19.60 3.33
CA PRO A 15 4.39 -18.69 3.32
C PRO A 15 5.10 -18.60 4.68
N ALA A 16 6.37 -18.95 4.69
CA ALA A 16 7.20 -19.02 5.89
C ALA A 16 7.96 -17.72 6.22
N TRP A 17 7.77 -16.60 5.50
CA TRP A 17 8.78 -15.53 5.53
C TRP A 17 8.33 -14.11 5.87
N ILE A 18 7.07 -13.77 6.19
CA ILE A 18 6.79 -12.45 6.80
C ILE A 18 7.30 -12.49 8.25
N PRO A 19 8.52 -12.02 8.55
CA PRO A 19 9.07 -12.19 9.86
C PRO A 19 8.32 -11.22 10.80
N LYS A 20 8.31 -11.49 12.11
CA LYS A 20 7.74 -10.52 13.07
C LYS A 20 8.34 -9.11 12.92
N THR A 21 9.58 -9.03 12.42
CA THR A 21 10.27 -7.76 12.12
C THR A 21 9.66 -6.97 10.97
N ALA A 22 8.88 -7.60 10.09
CA ALA A 22 8.14 -6.86 9.08
C ALA A 22 6.98 -6.05 9.69
N TRP A 23 6.50 -6.42 10.87
CA TRP A 23 5.42 -5.74 11.57
C TRP A 23 5.90 -4.81 12.66
N PHE A 24 7.07 -5.12 13.24
CA PHE A 24 7.64 -4.37 14.36
C PHE A 24 9.14 -4.14 14.14
N PRO A 25 9.59 -2.88 14.12
CA PRO A 25 11.01 -2.60 13.98
C PRO A 25 11.77 -2.97 15.26
N LYS A 26 13.05 -3.33 15.10
CA LYS A 26 13.93 -3.70 16.23
C LYS A 26 14.69 -2.53 16.85
N THR A 27 14.70 -1.35 16.23
CA THR A 27 15.64 -0.26 16.55
C THR A 27 15.03 1.13 16.39
N GLY A 28 15.63 2.15 17.03
CA GLY A 28 15.23 3.55 16.90
C GLY A 28 15.38 4.14 15.49
N ALA A 29 16.22 3.53 14.64
CA ALA A 29 16.32 3.87 13.21
C ALA A 29 14.98 3.73 12.47
N ALA A 30 14.05 2.94 13.02
CA ALA A 30 12.75 2.79 12.44
C ALA A 30 11.90 4.06 12.51
N TRP A 31 11.93 4.81 13.59
CA TRP A 31 11.16 6.06 13.64
C TRP A 31 11.65 7.07 12.60
N THR A 32 12.94 7.04 12.26
CA THR A 32 13.48 7.83 11.15
C THR A 32 12.88 7.39 9.83
N GLU A 33 12.82 6.10 9.54
CA GLU A 33 12.18 5.60 8.32
C GLU A 33 10.67 5.86 8.28
N VAL A 34 9.96 5.76 9.40
CA VAL A 34 8.53 6.14 9.49
C VAL A 34 8.37 7.60 9.05
N PHE A 35 9.19 8.49 9.60
CA PHE A 35 9.17 9.90 9.25
C PHE A 35 9.50 10.14 7.77
N VAL A 36 10.57 9.51 7.26
CA VAL A 36 10.96 9.63 5.84
C VAL A 36 9.88 9.06 4.93
N ALA A 37 9.25 7.93 5.27
CA ALA A 37 8.14 7.36 4.51
C ALA A 37 6.97 8.35 4.42
N GLY A 38 6.64 9.05 5.51
CA GLY A 38 5.61 10.09 5.50
C GLY A 38 5.96 11.28 4.60
N LEU A 39 7.21 11.76 4.65
CA LEU A 39 7.68 12.83 3.77
C LEU A 39 7.65 12.41 2.30
N VAL A 40 8.15 11.21 1.99
CA VAL A 40 8.15 10.66 0.62
C VAL A 40 6.73 10.50 0.12
N TYR A 41 5.82 10.00 0.95
CA TYR A 41 4.40 9.93 0.59
C TYR A 41 3.88 11.32 0.22
N ALA A 42 4.02 12.31 1.11
CA ALA A 42 3.45 13.64 0.90
C ALA A 42 4.01 14.31 -0.36
N VAL A 43 5.32 14.24 -0.59
CA VAL A 43 5.95 14.79 -1.80
C VAL A 43 5.44 14.09 -3.07
N THR A 44 5.39 12.76 -3.05
CA THR A 44 4.97 12.00 -4.24
C THR A 44 3.45 12.10 -4.50
N ALA A 45 2.65 12.41 -3.48
CA ALA A 45 1.23 12.73 -3.62
C ALA A 45 1.07 14.06 -4.37
N GLN A 46 1.82 15.09 -3.98
CA GLN A 46 1.82 16.38 -4.70
C GLN A 46 2.30 16.24 -6.14
N LEU A 47 3.34 15.43 -6.38
CA LEU A 47 3.79 15.13 -7.74
C LEU A 47 2.70 14.40 -8.55
N SER A 48 2.00 13.44 -7.96
CA SER A 48 0.91 12.73 -8.62
C SER A 48 -0.24 13.67 -8.97
N HIS A 49 -0.60 14.58 -8.06
CA HIS A 49 -1.60 15.62 -8.32
C HIS A 49 -1.17 16.58 -9.44
N ALA A 50 0.11 16.97 -9.50
CA ALA A 50 0.63 17.82 -10.58
C ALA A 50 0.60 17.13 -11.96
N LEU A 51 0.62 15.78 -11.97
CA LEU A 51 0.51 14.97 -13.18
C LEU A 51 -0.94 14.63 -13.56
N ALA A 52 -1.94 15.07 -12.78
CA ALA A 52 -3.33 14.86 -13.10
C ALA A 52 -3.73 15.68 -14.34
N LEU A 53 -4.34 15.01 -15.32
CA LEU A 53 -4.79 15.63 -16.57
C LEU A 53 -6.18 16.26 -16.37
N PRO A 54 -6.38 17.56 -16.64
CA PRO A 54 -7.73 18.15 -16.63
C PRO A 54 -8.64 17.48 -17.66
N PRO A 55 -9.94 17.22 -17.37
CA PRO A 55 -10.70 17.57 -16.17
C PRO A 55 -10.65 16.53 -15.04
N GLY A 56 -9.76 15.53 -15.13
CA GLY A 56 -9.66 14.42 -14.19
C GLY A 56 -9.04 14.83 -12.85
N THR A 57 -9.69 14.42 -11.76
CA THR A 57 -9.19 14.57 -10.38
C THR A 57 -8.22 13.45 -9.98
N VAL A 58 -7.98 12.47 -10.86
CA VAL A 58 -7.20 11.26 -10.57
C VAL A 58 -5.97 11.21 -11.46
N ALA A 59 -4.80 11.15 -10.84
CA ALA A 59 -3.55 10.94 -11.54
C ALA A 59 -3.59 9.59 -12.28
N PRO A 60 -3.15 9.50 -13.55
CA PRO A 60 -3.05 8.22 -14.26
C PRO A 60 -2.17 7.20 -13.53
N VAL A 61 -1.20 7.70 -12.74
CA VAL A 61 -0.33 6.93 -11.88
C VAL A 61 -0.30 7.60 -10.51
N TRP A 62 -0.76 6.90 -9.48
CA TRP A 62 -0.63 7.32 -8.10
C TRP A 62 0.68 6.80 -7.51
N LEU A 63 1.73 7.62 -7.58
CA LEU A 63 3.10 7.26 -7.19
C LEU A 63 3.24 6.81 -5.71
N PRO A 64 2.56 7.43 -4.73
CA PRO A 64 2.79 7.13 -3.31
C PRO A 64 2.54 5.65 -2.97
N SER A 65 1.39 5.10 -3.37
CA SER A 65 1.00 3.74 -2.97
C SER A 65 1.96 2.68 -3.53
N GLY A 66 2.44 2.86 -4.77
CA GLY A 66 3.43 1.96 -5.36
C GLY A 66 4.77 1.98 -4.62
N LEU A 67 5.28 3.17 -4.31
CA LEU A 67 6.53 3.34 -3.57
C LEU A 67 6.43 2.80 -2.15
N MET A 68 5.33 3.09 -1.44
CA MET A 68 5.14 2.61 -0.07
C MET A 68 4.96 1.10 -0.04
N LEU A 69 4.27 0.51 -1.02
CA LEU A 69 4.17 -0.95 -1.12
C LEU A 69 5.54 -1.58 -1.35
N ALA A 70 6.35 -1.07 -2.29
CA ALA A 70 7.70 -1.55 -2.53
C ALA A 70 8.57 -1.45 -1.28
N TRP A 71 8.50 -0.31 -0.58
CA TRP A 71 9.21 -0.11 0.70
C TRP A 71 8.74 -1.11 1.76
N GLY A 72 7.42 -1.30 1.90
CA GLY A 72 6.82 -2.25 2.83
C GLY A 72 7.23 -3.69 2.58
N LEU A 73 7.39 -4.08 1.31
CA LEU A 73 7.86 -5.41 0.92
C LEU A 73 9.35 -5.63 1.23
N ILE A 74 10.19 -4.60 1.06
CA ILE A 74 11.64 -4.69 1.28
C ILE A 74 11.99 -4.59 2.78
N ARG A 75 11.33 -3.69 3.51
CA ARG A 75 11.71 -3.30 4.88
C ARG A 75 10.71 -3.73 5.94
N GLY A 76 9.45 -3.97 5.56
CA GLY A 76 8.35 -4.29 6.45
C GLY A 76 7.24 -3.25 6.44
N ALA A 77 6.03 -3.72 6.76
CA ALA A 77 4.81 -2.94 6.87
C ALA A 77 4.76 -1.98 8.08
N TRP A 78 5.76 -2.00 8.97
CA TRP A 78 5.82 -1.11 10.14
C TRP A 78 5.95 0.38 9.80
N ILE A 79 6.24 0.74 8.54
CA ILE A 79 6.22 2.12 8.04
C ILE A 79 4.80 2.71 7.93
N TRP A 80 3.75 1.90 8.12
CA TRP A 80 2.36 2.31 7.96
C TRP A 80 1.96 3.60 8.72
N PRO A 81 2.48 3.94 9.91
CA PRO A 81 2.13 5.21 10.55
C PRO A 81 2.63 6.41 9.75
N GLY A 82 3.78 6.27 9.08
CA GLY A 82 4.35 7.27 8.20
C GLY A 82 3.48 7.47 6.97
N VAL A 83 3.03 6.38 6.36
CA VAL A 83 2.07 6.40 5.24
C VAL A 83 0.77 7.07 5.64
N PHE A 84 0.21 6.73 6.81
CA PHE A 84 -1.00 7.35 7.32
C PHE A 84 -0.83 8.87 7.48
N LEU A 85 0.24 9.33 8.15
CA LEU A 85 0.48 10.75 8.36
C LEU A 85 0.79 11.49 7.05
N GLY A 86 1.57 10.87 6.17
CA GLY A 86 1.88 11.40 4.85
C GLY A 86 0.64 11.57 3.97
N ALA A 87 -0.26 10.60 3.98
CA ALA A 87 -1.55 10.67 3.28
C ALA A 87 -2.49 11.70 3.90
N LEU A 88 -2.58 11.72 5.24
CA LEU A 88 -3.40 12.69 5.95
C LEU A 88 -2.97 14.12 5.65
N LEU A 89 -1.67 14.40 5.56
CA LEU A 89 -1.18 15.75 5.27
C LEU A 89 -1.19 16.05 3.76
N GLY A 90 -0.59 15.16 2.96
CA GLY A 90 -0.41 15.36 1.53
C GLY A 90 -1.73 15.40 0.76
N ASN A 91 -2.62 14.43 1.01
CA ASN A 91 -3.86 14.34 0.25
C ASN A 91 -4.85 15.42 0.71
N THR A 92 -5.02 15.61 2.03
CA THR A 92 -5.94 16.63 2.58
C THR A 92 -5.59 18.04 2.13
N TRP A 93 -4.30 18.35 1.94
CA TRP A 93 -3.86 19.66 1.46
C TRP A 93 -4.55 20.10 0.17
N VAL A 94 -4.83 19.16 -0.75
CA VAL A 94 -5.37 19.47 -2.08
C VAL A 94 -6.87 19.79 -2.05
N TYR A 95 -7.62 19.22 -1.11
CA TYR A 95 -9.07 19.42 -1.01
C TYR A 95 -9.51 20.12 0.28
N ALA A 96 -8.56 20.75 1.00
CA ALA A 96 -8.85 21.45 2.23
C ALA A 96 -9.79 22.65 2.00
N ASP A 97 -10.92 22.65 2.70
CA ASP A 97 -11.87 23.76 2.72
C ASP A 97 -12.06 24.27 4.16
N LEU A 98 -11.63 25.52 4.38
CA LEU A 98 -11.66 26.21 5.67
C LEU A 98 -12.72 27.33 5.72
N SER A 99 -13.61 27.38 4.73
CA SER A 99 -14.62 28.45 4.60
C SER A 99 -15.69 28.45 5.70
N SER A 100 -15.93 27.30 6.34
CA SER A 100 -16.92 27.14 7.39
C SER A 100 -16.57 26.00 8.35
N ALA A 101 -17.14 26.01 9.55
CA ALA A 101 -16.97 24.92 10.51
C ALA A 101 -17.39 23.56 9.92
N GLN A 102 -18.47 23.51 9.14
CA GLN A 102 -18.91 22.28 8.49
C GLN A 102 -17.92 21.81 7.42
N ALA A 103 -17.37 22.74 6.62
CA ALA A 103 -16.36 22.41 5.61
C ALA A 103 -15.06 21.88 6.24
N MET A 104 -14.65 22.45 7.38
CA MET A 104 -13.50 21.97 8.14
C MET A 104 -13.73 20.56 8.68
N VAL A 105 -14.92 20.27 9.21
CA VAL A 105 -15.28 18.92 9.66
C VAL A 105 -15.25 17.93 8.49
N ASN A 106 -15.84 18.30 7.35
CA ASN A 106 -15.84 17.46 6.14
C ASN A 106 -14.41 17.18 5.66
N THR A 107 -13.55 18.20 5.62
CA THR A 107 -12.12 18.08 5.28
C THR A 107 -11.41 17.11 6.21
N GLY A 108 -11.62 17.24 7.53
CA GLY A 108 -11.01 16.36 8.53
C GLY A 108 -11.46 14.91 8.39
N VAL A 109 -12.75 14.67 8.20
CA VAL A 109 -13.30 13.32 7.99
C VAL A 109 -12.77 12.70 6.70
N ALA A 110 -12.77 13.46 5.59
CA ALA A 110 -12.22 13.00 4.32
C ALA A 110 -10.74 12.64 4.43
N GLY A 111 -9.94 13.50 5.08
CA GLY A 111 -8.52 13.28 5.36
C GLY A 111 -8.25 12.00 6.13
N LEU A 112 -8.96 11.79 7.24
CA LEU A 112 -8.81 10.60 8.07
C LEU A 112 -9.20 9.31 7.33
N MET A 113 -10.30 9.35 6.57
CA MET A 113 -10.76 8.20 5.79
C MET A 113 -9.78 7.85 4.68
N ASN A 114 -9.28 8.86 3.98
CA ASN A 114 -8.29 8.69 2.93
C ASN A 114 -6.98 8.09 3.49
N ALA A 115 -6.44 8.68 4.55
CA ALA A 115 -5.24 8.18 5.23
C ALA A 115 -5.38 6.75 5.76
N THR A 116 -6.56 6.42 6.29
CA THR A 116 -6.88 5.05 6.73
C THR A 116 -6.87 4.09 5.54
N GLY A 117 -7.50 4.47 4.42
CA GLY A 117 -7.52 3.68 3.20
C GLY A 117 -6.11 3.38 2.67
N ASP A 118 -5.26 4.40 2.59
CA ASP A 118 -3.86 4.25 2.15
C ASP A 118 -3.04 3.33 3.06
N ALA A 119 -3.16 3.49 4.38
CA ALA A 119 -2.51 2.61 5.33
C ALA A 119 -3.00 1.16 5.17
N LEU A 120 -4.31 0.94 5.04
CA LEU A 120 -4.87 -0.39 4.82
C LEU A 120 -4.42 -1.00 3.49
N CYS A 121 -4.34 -0.21 2.42
CA CYS A 121 -3.83 -0.67 1.13
C CYS A 121 -2.38 -1.15 1.21
N LEU A 122 -1.51 -0.42 1.93
CA LEU A 122 -0.14 -0.87 2.18
C LEU A 122 -0.14 -2.22 2.91
N LEU A 123 -0.87 -2.31 4.03
CA LEU A 123 -0.89 -3.51 4.87
C LEU A 123 -1.44 -4.72 4.11
N ALA A 124 -2.56 -4.53 3.41
CA ALA A 124 -3.18 -5.57 2.58
C ALA A 124 -2.27 -5.99 1.43
N GLY A 125 -1.61 -5.05 0.76
CA GLY A 125 -0.68 -5.35 -0.33
C GLY A 125 0.52 -6.18 0.11
N VAL A 126 1.16 -5.80 1.23
CA VAL A 126 2.28 -6.57 1.80
C VAL A 126 1.84 -8.00 2.15
N VAL A 127 0.65 -8.14 2.73
CA VAL A 127 0.08 -9.43 3.11
C VAL A 127 -0.27 -10.29 1.88
N ALA A 128 -0.93 -9.72 0.89
CA ALA A 128 -1.34 -10.43 -0.33
C ALA A 128 -0.13 -10.93 -1.12
N VAL A 129 0.89 -10.08 -1.30
CA VAL A 129 2.15 -10.47 -1.94
C VAL A 129 2.89 -11.54 -1.14
N GLY A 130 2.93 -11.41 0.19
CA GLY A 130 3.53 -12.43 1.04
C GLY A 130 2.80 -13.77 1.00
N ARG A 131 1.53 -13.81 0.59
CA ARG A 131 0.69 -15.02 0.49
C ARG A 131 0.58 -15.61 -0.90
N ALA A 132 1.03 -14.90 -1.93
CA ALA A 132 0.87 -15.31 -3.32
C ALA A 132 1.44 -16.73 -3.58
N PRO A 133 0.61 -17.70 -4.02
CA PRO A 133 1.01 -19.10 -4.11
C PRO A 133 1.89 -19.45 -5.34
N ALA A 134 2.10 -18.52 -6.27
CA ALA A 134 2.78 -18.78 -7.53
C ALA A 134 4.02 -17.89 -7.71
N GLU A 135 5.09 -18.45 -8.32
CA GLU A 135 6.20 -17.66 -8.90
C GLU A 135 5.71 -16.69 -10.00
N ARG A 136 4.50 -16.94 -10.53
CA ARG A 136 3.81 -16.11 -11.53
C ARG A 136 2.34 -15.90 -11.14
N PRO A 137 2.03 -15.07 -10.12
CA PRO A 137 0.65 -14.86 -9.66
C PRO A 137 -0.26 -14.25 -10.73
N PHE A 138 0.33 -13.71 -11.80
CA PHE A 138 -0.38 -13.09 -12.91
C PHE A 138 -0.38 -13.91 -14.21
N SER A 139 0.06 -15.19 -14.19
CA SER A 139 0.12 -16.00 -15.42
C SER A 139 -1.22 -16.59 -15.85
N THR A 140 -2.20 -16.70 -14.96
CA THR A 140 -3.55 -17.18 -15.31
C THR A 140 -4.62 -16.37 -14.59
N PRO A 141 -5.81 -16.19 -15.18
CA PRO A 141 -6.93 -15.49 -14.52
C PRO A 141 -7.28 -16.08 -13.15
N GLY A 142 -7.16 -17.40 -12.98
CA GLY A 142 -7.39 -18.07 -11.69
C GLY A 142 -6.40 -17.65 -10.61
N TYR A 143 -5.12 -17.49 -10.94
CA TYR A 143 -4.12 -17.00 -9.97
C TYR A 143 -4.27 -15.52 -9.67
N VAL A 144 -4.71 -14.72 -10.66
CA VAL A 144 -5.05 -13.32 -10.44
C VAL A 144 -6.21 -13.21 -9.43
N LEU A 145 -7.26 -14.02 -9.61
CA LEU A 145 -8.39 -14.06 -8.68
C LEU A 145 -7.98 -14.53 -7.28
N ALA A 146 -7.16 -15.58 -7.18
CA ALA A 146 -6.63 -16.03 -5.89
C ALA A 146 -5.79 -14.93 -5.20
N PHE A 147 -4.92 -14.25 -5.94
CA PHE A 147 -4.12 -13.14 -5.43
C PHE A 147 -4.97 -11.97 -4.93
N VAL A 148 -5.99 -11.57 -5.68
CA VAL A 148 -6.92 -10.48 -5.32
C VAL A 148 -7.77 -10.85 -4.10
N LEU A 149 -8.23 -12.10 -4.03
CA LEU A 149 -9.12 -12.58 -2.97
C LEU A 149 -8.37 -13.13 -1.73
N GLY A 150 -7.04 -13.14 -1.76
CA GLY A 150 -6.19 -13.60 -0.65
C GLY A 150 -6.18 -15.12 -0.44
N GLY A 151 -6.46 -15.89 -1.50
CA GLY A 151 -6.52 -17.36 -1.52
C GLY A 151 -5.20 -18.05 -1.83
#